data_AF-A0A858CPF1-F1
#
_entry.id   AF-A0A858CPF1-F1
#
_cell.length_a   1.000
_cell.length_b   1.000
_cell.length_c   1.000
_cell.angle_alpha   90.00
_cell.angle_beta   90.00
_cell.angle_gamma   90.00
#
_symmetry.space_group_name_H-M   'P 1'
#
loop_
_entity.id
_entity.type
_entity.pdbx_description
1 polymer ?
#
loop_
_entity_poly.entity_id
_entity_poly.type
_entity_poly.pdbx_seq_one_letter_code
_entity_poly.pdbx_strand_id
1 'polypeptide(L)'
;MAPLAAQETDDALAGGDAERGAELFQECSGCHQIGPGATNRIGPHLNEIFDRQAGSISGYAYSKSMQRMGDDGLVWAYRNLDAYLENPRALVSRTRMSYRGMEDATDRSDVLAFLRAYSAKPSDIPESPPTASDAGHDLDPAILALDGDPEYGEYLSGECITCHSPQGADTGIPSITLWPEDDFVIALHAYKEQLRPHPAMQMVAARLSNEEIAALAAYFASLTPD
;
A
#
# COMPACT_ATOMS: atom_id res chain seq x y z
N MET A 1 -19.73 -17.00 49.71
CA MET A 1 -20.72 -16.02 49.21
C MET A 1 -20.00 -14.69 49.10
N ALA A 2 -19.75 -14.06 47.96
CA ALA A 2 -19.62 -14.36 46.53
C ALA A 2 -18.58 -13.31 46.05
N PRO A 3 -17.81 -13.56 44.97
CA PRO A 3 -16.60 -12.79 44.66
C PRO A 3 -16.92 -11.36 44.18
N LEU A 4 -16.01 -10.43 44.50
CA LEU A 4 -16.00 -9.07 44.00
C LEU A 4 -15.77 -9.12 42.48
N ALA A 5 -16.75 -8.62 41.73
CA ALA A 5 -16.78 -8.63 40.28
C ALA A 5 -15.54 -7.95 39.68
N ALA A 6 -14.97 -8.60 38.67
CA ALA A 6 -13.98 -8.02 37.78
C ALA A 6 -14.55 -6.74 37.15
N GLN A 7 -13.76 -5.67 37.20
CA GLN A 7 -13.99 -4.50 36.37
C GLN A 7 -13.64 -4.89 34.94
N GLU A 8 -14.67 -5.02 34.12
CA GLU A 8 -14.56 -5.10 32.67
C GLU A 8 -13.91 -3.79 32.19
N THR A 9 -12.72 -3.90 31.61
CA THR A 9 -12.05 -2.76 30.98
C THR A 9 -12.71 -2.50 29.63
N ASP A 10 -13.40 -1.37 29.61
CA ASP A 10 -13.99 -0.68 28.48
C ASP A 10 -12.88 -0.17 27.53
N ASP A 11 -12.19 -1.09 26.83
CA ASP A 11 -11.06 -0.80 25.92
C ASP A 11 -11.31 -1.31 24.48
N ALA A 12 -12.59 -1.35 24.09
CA ALA A 12 -13.03 -1.85 22.78
C ALA A 12 -13.46 -0.73 21.81
N LEU A 13 -12.80 0.44 21.85
CA LEU A 13 -13.11 1.55 20.96
C LEU A 13 -11.85 2.16 20.33
N ALA A 14 -11.58 1.72 19.09
CA ALA A 14 -10.73 2.34 18.06
C ALA A 14 -9.19 2.19 18.16
N GLY A 15 -8.69 1.02 17.71
CA GLY A 15 -7.27 0.75 17.44
C GLY A 15 -6.89 -0.62 18.00
N GLY A 16 -6.31 -1.50 17.19
CA GLY A 16 -6.11 -2.92 17.50
C GLY A 16 -5.39 -3.26 18.81
N ASP A 17 -5.35 -4.55 19.12
CA ASP A 17 -4.67 -5.13 20.27
C ASP A 17 -3.15 -5.14 20.04
N ALA A 18 -2.43 -4.25 20.74
CA ALA A 18 -0.98 -4.14 20.63
C ALA A 18 -0.22 -5.34 21.20
N GLU A 19 -0.80 -6.09 22.13
CA GLU A 19 -0.19 -7.30 22.69
C GLU A 19 -0.24 -8.42 21.66
N ARG A 20 -1.41 -8.65 21.07
CA ARG A 20 -1.57 -9.57 19.92
C ARG A 20 -0.73 -9.12 18.72
N GLY A 21 -0.67 -7.82 18.46
CA GLY A 21 0.18 -7.23 17.42
C GLY A 21 1.66 -7.54 17.59
N ALA A 22 2.16 -7.59 18.84
CA ALA A 22 3.53 -7.98 19.14
C ALA A 22 3.81 -9.46 18.80
N GLU A 23 2.80 -10.33 18.95
CA GLU A 23 2.88 -11.74 18.54
C GLU A 23 2.91 -11.88 17.02
N LEU A 24 2.02 -11.16 16.32
CA LEU A 24 1.97 -11.15 14.85
C LEU A 24 3.21 -10.52 14.22
N PHE A 25 3.85 -9.56 14.89
CA PHE A 25 5.09 -8.94 14.43
C PHE A 25 6.25 -9.94 14.24
N GLN A 26 6.15 -11.17 14.75
CA GLN A 26 7.13 -12.22 14.47
C GLN A 26 7.30 -12.52 12.97
N GLU A 27 6.28 -12.28 12.14
CA GLU A 27 6.42 -12.37 10.68
C GLU A 27 7.37 -11.32 10.10
N CYS A 28 7.48 -10.17 10.75
CA CYS A 28 8.30 -9.04 10.34
C CYS A 28 9.71 -9.09 10.93
N SER A 29 9.87 -9.70 12.11
CA SER A 29 11.09 -9.67 12.93
C SER A 29 12.32 -10.33 12.26
N GLY A 30 12.08 -11.24 11.30
CA GLY A 30 13.15 -11.85 10.50
C GLY A 30 13.86 -10.84 9.59
N CYS A 31 13.17 -9.79 9.15
CA CYS A 31 13.73 -8.77 8.26
C CYS A 31 13.96 -7.43 8.93
N HIS A 32 13.09 -7.06 9.87
CA HIS A 32 13.03 -5.74 10.47
C HIS A 32 13.42 -5.77 11.95
N GLN A 33 14.03 -4.68 12.41
CA GLN A 33 14.24 -4.44 13.83
C GLN A 33 13.34 -3.31 14.34
N ILE A 34 12.97 -3.40 15.61
CA ILE A 34 12.22 -2.40 16.34
C ILE A 34 12.72 -2.32 17.79
N GLY A 35 12.55 -1.16 18.42
CA GLY A 35 12.99 -0.88 19.78
C GLY A 35 14.39 -0.26 19.90
N PRO A 36 14.90 -0.14 21.14
CA PRO A 36 16.19 0.50 21.41
C PRO A 36 17.34 -0.17 20.65
N GLY A 37 18.13 0.64 19.95
CA GLY A 37 19.29 0.16 19.18
C GLY A 37 18.93 -0.60 17.89
N ALA A 38 17.68 -0.52 17.42
CA ALA A 38 17.29 -1.05 16.12
C ALA A 38 18.14 -0.45 14.99
N THR A 39 18.59 -1.31 14.09
CA THR A 39 19.43 -0.97 12.93
C THR A 39 18.83 -1.55 11.65
N ASN A 40 19.24 -1.02 10.51
CA ASN A 40 18.85 -1.54 9.20
C ASN A 40 19.46 -2.94 8.99
N ARG A 41 18.66 -3.89 8.49
CA ARG A 41 19.06 -5.27 8.16
C ARG A 41 18.62 -5.63 6.74
N ILE A 42 17.90 -6.75 6.58
CA ILE A 42 17.24 -7.12 5.32
C ILE A 42 16.21 -6.03 4.97
N GLY A 43 15.42 -5.61 5.96
CA GLY A 43 14.55 -4.44 5.92
C GLY A 43 15.11 -3.27 6.76
N PRO A 44 14.62 -2.05 6.54
CA PRO A 44 14.93 -0.90 7.39
C PRO A 44 14.32 -1.08 8.80
N HIS A 45 14.84 -0.38 9.81
CA HIS A 45 14.21 -0.41 11.13
C HIS A 45 12.81 0.26 11.14
N LEU A 46 11.97 -0.13 12.09
CA LEU A 46 10.57 0.29 12.13
C LEU A 46 10.23 1.28 13.26
N ASN A 47 11.21 1.72 14.06
CA ASN A 47 11.01 2.83 14.99
C ASN A 47 10.60 4.09 14.24
N GLU A 48 9.71 4.91 14.82
CA GLU A 48 9.22 6.17 14.25
C GLU A 48 8.71 5.97 12.82
N ILE A 49 7.95 4.89 12.57
CA ILE A 49 7.40 4.63 11.24
C ILE A 49 6.18 5.49 10.96
N PHE A 50 5.32 5.75 11.95
CA PHE A 50 4.15 6.60 11.74
C PHE A 50 4.56 8.02 11.35
N ASP A 51 3.86 8.56 10.34
CA ASP A 51 4.07 9.89 9.74
C ASP A 51 5.44 10.10 9.06
N ARG A 52 6.26 9.06 9.00
CA ARG A 52 7.52 9.10 8.26
C ARG A 52 7.26 8.98 6.76
N GLN A 53 7.95 9.81 5.97
CA GLN A 53 7.97 9.66 4.52
C GLN A 53 8.48 8.26 4.12
N ALA A 54 7.84 7.63 3.16
CA ALA A 54 8.27 6.33 2.65
C ALA A 54 9.68 6.41 2.03
N GLY A 55 10.47 5.35 2.16
CA GLY A 55 11.81 5.31 1.55
C GLY A 55 12.87 6.26 2.15
N SER A 56 12.63 6.83 3.34
CA SER A 56 13.45 7.95 3.86
C SER A 56 14.52 7.59 4.90
N ILE A 57 14.62 6.33 5.37
CA ILE A 57 15.68 5.98 6.34
C ILE A 57 17.05 6.04 5.67
N SER A 58 17.91 6.89 6.22
CA SER A 58 19.30 7.01 5.78
C SER A 58 20.06 5.68 5.94
N GLY A 59 20.91 5.36 4.97
CA GLY A 59 21.78 4.18 5.03
C GLY A 59 21.07 2.85 4.72
N TYR A 60 19.81 2.87 4.29
CA TYR A 60 19.13 1.71 3.72
C TYR A 60 18.91 1.88 2.21
N ALA A 61 19.17 0.82 1.43
CA ALA A 61 19.02 0.84 -0.02
C ALA A 61 17.60 0.43 -0.44
N TYR A 62 16.68 1.39 -0.52
CA TYR A 62 15.31 1.16 -0.98
C TYR A 62 15.21 0.78 -2.46
N SER A 63 14.09 0.16 -2.88
CA SER A 63 13.79 0.02 -4.31
C SER A 63 13.62 1.42 -4.95
N LYS A 64 13.86 1.52 -6.26
CA LYS A 64 13.58 2.77 -6.99
C LYS A 64 12.12 3.19 -6.86
N SER A 65 11.20 2.23 -6.89
CA SER A 65 9.77 2.49 -6.73
C SER A 65 9.41 3.03 -5.35
N MET A 66 10.01 2.49 -4.28
CA MET A 66 9.76 2.98 -2.91
C MET A 66 10.30 4.41 -2.72
N GLN A 67 11.47 4.71 -3.28
CA GLN A 67 12.03 6.07 -3.27
C GLN A 67 11.09 7.04 -4.00
N ARG A 68 10.69 6.69 -5.23
CA ARG A 68 9.75 7.49 -6.03
C ARG A 68 8.42 7.72 -5.30
N MET A 69 7.82 6.67 -4.73
CA MET A 69 6.58 6.81 -3.96
C MET A 69 6.75 7.78 -2.78
N GLY A 70 7.87 7.71 -2.07
CA GLY A 70 8.20 8.67 -1.03
C GLY A 70 8.33 10.10 -1.57
N ASP A 71 9.04 10.31 -2.67
CA ASP A 71 9.21 11.61 -3.34
C ASP A 71 7.88 12.19 -3.85
N ASP A 72 6.96 11.32 -4.28
CA ASP A 72 5.61 11.66 -4.72
C ASP A 72 4.63 11.93 -3.55
N GLY A 73 5.12 11.83 -2.31
CA GLY A 73 4.38 12.21 -1.10
C GLY A 73 3.77 11.05 -0.32
N LEU A 74 4.17 9.80 -0.57
CA LEU A 74 3.77 8.69 0.29
C LEU A 74 4.34 8.87 1.70
N VAL A 75 3.45 9.01 2.66
CA VAL A 75 3.73 9.06 4.10
C VAL A 75 3.14 7.83 4.76
N TRP A 76 3.86 7.24 5.72
CA TRP A 76 3.40 6.10 6.51
C TRP A 76 2.35 6.50 7.56
N ALA A 77 1.20 6.97 7.08
CA ALA A 77 -0.02 7.10 7.86
C ALA A 77 -0.70 5.73 8.03
N TYR A 78 -1.64 5.62 8.97
CA TYR A 78 -2.33 4.35 9.27
C TYR A 78 -2.87 3.64 8.02
N ARG A 79 -3.65 4.33 7.19
CA ARG A 79 -4.24 3.75 5.96
C ARG A 79 -3.19 3.21 4.98
N ASN A 80 -2.07 3.90 4.85
CA ASN A 80 -1.02 3.55 3.90
C ASN A 80 -0.18 2.38 4.44
N LEU A 81 0.03 2.32 5.76
CA LEU A 81 0.64 1.18 6.41
C LEU A 81 -0.27 -0.05 6.35
N ASP A 82 -1.56 0.12 6.59
CA ASP A 82 -2.57 -0.95 6.46
C ASP A 82 -2.57 -1.54 5.04
N ALA A 83 -2.72 -0.71 4.01
CA ALA A 83 -2.67 -1.14 2.61
C ALA A 83 -1.32 -1.79 2.24
N TYR A 84 -0.21 -1.30 2.80
CA TYR A 84 1.10 -1.88 2.55
C TYR A 84 1.32 -3.22 3.26
N LEU A 85 0.73 -3.43 4.45
CA LEU A 85 0.72 -4.70 5.14
C LEU A 85 -0.20 -5.70 4.45
N GLU A 86 -1.35 -5.26 3.94
CA GLU A 86 -2.28 -6.07 3.16
C GLU A 86 -1.62 -6.58 1.87
N ASN A 87 -1.04 -5.69 1.06
CA ASN A 87 -0.31 -6.08 -0.12
C ASN A 87 0.80 -5.06 -0.48
N PRO A 88 2.07 -5.37 -0.14
CA PRO A 88 3.19 -4.46 -0.42
C PRO A 88 3.39 -4.16 -1.90
N ARG A 89 3.10 -5.12 -2.78
CA ARG A 89 3.32 -5.00 -4.23
C ARG A 89 2.23 -4.16 -4.91
N ALA A 90 1.01 -4.20 -4.39
CA ALA A 90 -0.10 -3.36 -4.86
C ALA A 90 0.20 -1.88 -4.62
N LEU A 91 0.63 -1.51 -3.41
CA LEU A 91 0.91 -0.12 -3.08
C LEU A 91 2.24 0.36 -3.70
N VAL A 92 3.29 -0.48 -3.65
CA VAL A 92 4.62 -0.13 -4.17
C VAL A 92 5.12 -1.23 -5.12
N SER A 93 4.82 -1.05 -6.40
CA SER A 93 5.22 -1.97 -7.47
C SER A 93 6.73 -2.21 -7.46
N ARG A 94 7.16 -3.49 -7.57
CA ARG A 94 8.58 -3.89 -7.49
C ARG A 94 9.29 -3.43 -6.20
N THR A 95 8.56 -3.37 -5.08
CA THR A 95 9.18 -3.20 -3.76
C THR A 95 10.16 -4.34 -3.45
N ARG A 96 11.21 -4.02 -2.67
CA ARG A 96 12.18 -5.01 -2.18
C ARG A 96 11.63 -5.86 -1.03
N MET A 97 10.52 -5.45 -0.43
CA MET A 97 9.85 -6.21 0.62
C MET A 97 9.13 -7.40 -0.01
N SER A 98 9.69 -8.60 0.14
CA SER A 98 9.14 -9.83 -0.46
C SER A 98 7.97 -10.44 0.33
N TYR A 99 7.42 -9.70 1.29
CA TYR A 99 6.27 -10.14 2.09
C TYR A 99 5.06 -10.40 1.18
N ARG A 100 4.25 -11.40 1.53
CA ARG A 100 3.08 -11.78 0.71
C ARG A 100 1.88 -10.88 0.97
N GLY A 101 1.77 -10.33 2.17
CA GLY A 101 0.58 -9.63 2.62
C GLY A 101 -0.02 -10.25 3.88
N MET A 102 -0.85 -9.49 4.57
CA MET A 102 -1.64 -9.87 5.74
C MET A 102 -3.11 -9.56 5.43
N GLU A 103 -3.87 -10.56 5.02
CA GLU A 103 -5.25 -10.39 4.51
C GLU A 103 -6.24 -10.01 5.61
N ASP A 104 -6.06 -10.53 6.83
CA ASP A 104 -6.96 -10.24 7.95
C ASP A 104 -6.76 -8.80 8.46
N ALA A 105 -7.80 -7.99 8.35
CA ALA A 105 -7.78 -6.59 8.76
C ALA A 105 -7.60 -6.39 10.28
N THR A 106 -8.05 -7.35 11.09
CA THR A 106 -7.83 -7.33 12.55
C THR A 106 -6.36 -7.56 12.85
N ASP A 107 -5.74 -8.54 12.19
CA ASP A 107 -4.30 -8.81 12.33
C ASP A 107 -3.45 -7.60 11.96
N ARG A 108 -3.80 -6.93 10.85
CA ARG A 108 -3.13 -5.69 10.45
C ARG A 108 -3.30 -4.60 11.50
N SER A 109 -4.54 -4.36 11.95
CA SER A 109 -4.84 -3.37 12.98
C SER A 109 -4.04 -3.59 14.27
N ASP A 110 -3.90 -4.85 14.69
CA ASP A 110 -3.15 -5.24 15.88
C ASP A 110 -1.65 -4.98 15.70
N VAL A 111 -1.06 -5.40 14.57
CA VAL A 111 0.35 -5.11 14.25
C VAL A 111 0.59 -3.59 14.19
N LEU A 112 -0.33 -2.82 13.61
CA LEU A 112 -0.22 -1.37 13.55
C LEU A 112 -0.30 -0.72 14.94
N ALA A 113 -1.14 -1.26 15.84
CA ALA A 113 -1.18 -0.84 17.23
C ALA A 113 0.15 -1.11 17.96
N PHE A 114 0.75 -2.28 17.73
CA PHE A 114 2.10 -2.59 18.24
C PHE A 114 3.17 -1.63 17.69
N LEU A 115 3.22 -1.42 16.37
CA LEU A 115 4.19 -0.50 15.75
C LEU A 115 4.05 0.95 16.26
N ARG A 116 2.83 1.36 16.60
CA ARG A 116 2.55 2.70 17.13
C ARG A 116 3.23 2.96 18.46
N ALA A 117 3.40 1.94 19.30
CA ALA A 117 4.11 2.05 20.58
C ALA A 117 5.60 2.46 20.42
N TYR A 118 6.17 2.33 19.21
CA TYR A 118 7.55 2.67 18.90
C TYR A 118 7.69 3.95 18.05
N SER A 119 6.67 4.82 18.06
CA SER A 119 6.70 6.13 17.42
C SER A 119 6.42 7.23 18.47
N ALA A 120 7.39 8.10 18.72
CA ALA A 120 7.46 9.05 19.84
C ALA A 120 6.55 10.28 19.71
N LYS A 121 5.71 10.36 18.66
CA LYS A 121 4.73 11.45 18.45
C LYS A 121 3.38 10.90 17.99
N PRO A 122 2.55 10.35 18.89
CA PRO A 122 1.14 10.06 18.60
C PRO A 122 0.24 11.31 18.71
N SER A 123 0.81 12.52 18.61
CA SER A 123 0.05 13.77 18.77
C SER A 123 -1.03 13.84 17.68
N ASP A 124 -2.31 13.73 18.10
CA ASP A 124 -3.55 13.83 17.31
C ASP A 124 -4.27 12.50 16.98
N ILE A 125 -4.78 11.81 18.00
CA ILE A 125 -5.92 10.89 17.85
C ILE A 125 -7.10 11.51 18.60
N PRO A 126 -7.94 12.29 17.89
CA PRO A 126 -9.25 11.79 17.42
C PRO A 126 -9.59 12.12 15.94
N GLU A 127 -8.73 12.83 15.19
CA GLU A 127 -9.02 13.35 13.84
C GLU A 127 -7.83 13.22 12.85
N SER A 128 -7.11 12.09 12.86
CA SER A 128 -6.46 11.69 11.61
C SER A 128 -7.59 11.56 10.56
N PRO A 129 -7.52 12.23 9.39
CA PRO A 129 -8.65 12.36 8.46
C PRO A 129 -9.30 11.00 8.25
N PRO A 130 -10.64 10.91 8.33
CA PRO A 130 -11.37 9.72 8.76
C PRO A 130 -10.76 8.45 8.16
N THR A 131 -10.06 7.69 8.98
CA THR A 131 -9.51 6.36 8.68
C THR A 131 -10.60 5.29 8.67
N ALA A 132 -11.81 5.67 8.26
CA ALA A 132 -12.94 4.79 8.00
C ALA A 132 -13.68 5.32 6.77
N SER A 133 -13.12 5.07 5.59
CA SER A 133 -13.93 4.42 4.56
C SER A 133 -13.39 3.01 4.48
N ASP A 134 -14.23 2.06 4.88
CA ASP A 134 -14.02 0.63 4.80
C ASP A 134 -13.75 0.25 3.33
N ALA A 135 -12.48 0.20 2.97
CA ALA A 135 -11.99 -0.33 1.70
C ALA A 135 -10.54 -0.75 1.92
N GLY A 136 -10.36 -1.85 2.66
CA GLY A 136 -9.26 -2.76 2.34
C GLY A 136 -9.32 -3.03 0.85
N HIS A 137 -8.18 -3.12 0.18
CA HIS A 137 -8.17 -3.29 -1.27
C HIS A 137 -8.40 -4.77 -1.62
N ASP A 138 -9.52 -5.30 -1.14
CA ASP A 138 -10.16 -6.48 -1.69
C ASP A 138 -10.98 -5.97 -2.87
N LEU A 139 -10.30 -5.80 -4.02
CA LEU A 139 -11.03 -5.56 -5.26
C LEU A 139 -11.99 -6.71 -5.44
N ASP A 140 -13.27 -6.37 -5.69
CA ASP A 140 -14.29 -7.36 -5.99
C ASP A 140 -13.69 -8.35 -7.02
N PRO A 141 -13.62 -9.65 -6.71
CA PRO A 141 -13.07 -10.64 -7.64
C PRO A 141 -13.72 -10.59 -9.02
N ALA A 142 -14.94 -10.08 -9.14
CA ALA A 142 -15.60 -9.83 -10.42
C ALA A 142 -14.90 -8.75 -11.27
N ILE A 143 -14.25 -7.75 -10.65
CA ILE A 143 -13.46 -6.71 -11.34
C ILE A 143 -12.17 -7.31 -11.90
N LEU A 144 -11.45 -8.11 -11.10
CA LEU A 144 -10.24 -8.79 -11.56
C LEU A 144 -10.54 -9.85 -12.64
N ALA A 145 -11.75 -10.41 -12.65
CA ALA A 145 -12.19 -11.39 -13.64
C ALA A 145 -12.73 -10.78 -14.95
N LEU A 146 -12.73 -9.44 -15.11
CA LEU A 146 -13.17 -8.80 -16.35
C LEU A 146 -12.19 -9.12 -17.49
N ASP A 147 -12.72 -9.64 -18.60
CA ASP A 147 -11.96 -9.85 -19.82
C ASP A 147 -11.83 -8.52 -20.59
N GLY A 148 -10.63 -7.95 -20.63
CA GLY A 148 -10.35 -6.68 -21.26
C GLY A 148 -10.21 -6.80 -22.77
N ASP A 149 -10.88 -5.92 -23.53
CA ASP A 149 -10.70 -5.82 -24.99
C ASP A 149 -9.41 -5.03 -25.31
N PRO A 150 -8.35 -5.66 -25.86
CA PRO A 150 -7.08 -4.99 -26.12
C PRO A 150 -7.16 -3.96 -27.26
N GLU A 151 -8.09 -4.10 -28.22
CA GLU A 151 -8.29 -3.11 -29.29
C GLU A 151 -8.93 -1.84 -28.70
N TYR A 152 -9.87 -2.01 -27.77
CA TYR A 152 -10.44 -0.89 -27.03
C TYR A 152 -9.41 -0.24 -26.09
N GLY A 153 -8.58 -1.06 -25.44
CA GLY A 153 -7.46 -0.58 -24.62
C GLY A 153 -6.46 0.26 -25.41
N GLU A 154 -6.13 -0.15 -26.64
CA GLU A 154 -5.27 0.62 -27.55
C GLU A 154 -5.86 2.00 -27.83
N TYR A 155 -7.15 2.06 -28.16
CA TYR A 155 -7.85 3.33 -28.39
C TYR A 155 -7.78 4.28 -27.18
N LEU A 156 -7.99 3.74 -25.96
CA LEU A 156 -7.94 4.51 -24.71
C LEU A 156 -6.51 4.94 -24.32
N SER A 157 -5.49 4.21 -24.78
CA SER A 157 -4.10 4.37 -24.33
C SER A 157 -3.44 5.70 -24.72
N GLY A 158 -4.01 6.46 -25.67
CA GLY A 158 -3.42 7.67 -26.23
C GLY A 158 -3.05 8.74 -25.16
N GLU A 159 -3.89 8.90 -24.15
CA GLU A 159 -3.64 9.81 -23.04
C GLU A 159 -2.58 9.28 -22.05
N CYS A 160 -2.49 7.95 -21.91
CA CYS A 160 -1.52 7.29 -21.03
C CYS A 160 -0.10 7.46 -21.58
N ILE A 161 0.09 7.25 -22.89
CA ILE A 161 1.41 7.31 -23.54
C ILE A 161 1.98 8.72 -23.71
N THR A 162 1.17 9.75 -23.45
CA THR A 162 1.63 11.14 -23.38
C THR A 162 2.59 11.35 -22.19
N CYS A 163 2.44 10.55 -21.14
CA CYS A 163 3.25 10.60 -19.92
C CYS A 163 4.07 9.32 -19.72
N HIS A 164 3.48 8.14 -19.96
CA HIS A 164 4.13 6.85 -19.76
C HIS A 164 4.81 6.38 -21.04
N SER A 165 6.15 6.27 -21.04
CA SER A 165 6.89 5.86 -22.23
C SER A 165 6.47 4.45 -22.70
N PRO A 166 6.12 4.27 -23.98
CA PRO A 166 5.86 2.95 -24.55
C PRO A 166 7.14 2.11 -24.66
N GLN A 167 8.32 2.73 -24.59
CA GLN A 167 9.61 2.05 -24.74
C GLN A 167 10.15 1.45 -23.43
N GLY A 168 9.39 1.47 -22.33
CA GLY A 168 9.81 0.82 -21.09
C GLY A 168 10.86 1.59 -20.27
N ALA A 169 11.16 2.84 -20.62
CA ALA A 169 12.19 3.63 -19.95
C ALA A 169 11.66 4.22 -18.62
N ASP A 170 12.23 3.80 -17.49
CA ASP A 170 11.88 4.28 -16.14
C ASP A 170 12.54 5.63 -15.77
N THR A 171 12.64 6.57 -16.72
CA THR A 171 13.22 7.91 -16.48
C THR A 171 12.15 8.88 -15.98
N GLY A 172 11.94 8.90 -14.66
CA GLY A 172 10.97 9.79 -14.00
C GLY A 172 9.60 9.14 -13.85
N ILE A 173 8.86 8.97 -14.96
CA ILE A 173 7.53 8.34 -14.97
C ILE A 173 7.71 6.82 -15.18
N PRO A 174 7.06 5.95 -14.38
CA PRO A 174 7.21 4.50 -14.51
C PRO A 174 6.69 4.00 -15.86
N SER A 175 7.37 3.01 -16.43
CA SER A 175 6.78 2.22 -17.50
C SER A 175 5.56 1.44 -17.00
N ILE A 176 4.51 1.43 -17.81
CA ILE A 176 3.30 0.63 -17.62
C ILE A 176 3.18 -0.50 -18.64
N THR A 177 4.15 -0.62 -19.55
CA THR A 177 4.20 -1.71 -20.53
C THR A 177 4.61 -3.02 -19.86
N LEU A 178 4.05 -4.13 -20.31
CA LEU A 178 4.31 -5.49 -19.79
C LEU A 178 4.02 -5.66 -18.29
N TRP A 179 3.12 -4.87 -17.73
CA TRP A 179 2.60 -5.17 -16.40
C TRP A 179 1.66 -6.38 -16.49
N PRO A 180 1.67 -7.29 -15.50
CA PRO A 180 0.60 -8.25 -15.35
C PRO A 180 -0.74 -7.51 -15.29
N GLU A 181 -1.77 -8.06 -15.93
CA GLU A 181 -3.08 -7.41 -16.03
C GLU A 181 -3.64 -7.11 -14.64
N ASP A 182 -3.64 -8.09 -13.74
CA ASP A 182 -4.07 -7.93 -12.34
C ASP A 182 -3.35 -6.79 -11.63
N ASP A 183 -2.01 -6.71 -11.75
CA ASP A 183 -1.21 -5.65 -11.11
C ASP A 183 -1.58 -4.25 -11.65
N PHE A 184 -1.92 -4.15 -12.94
CA PHE A 184 -2.35 -2.91 -13.56
C PHE A 184 -3.75 -2.50 -13.07
N VAL A 185 -4.69 -3.44 -13.03
CA VAL A 185 -6.07 -3.23 -12.54
C VAL A 185 -6.03 -2.78 -11.08
N ILE A 186 -5.32 -3.52 -10.22
CA ILE A 186 -5.09 -3.18 -8.80
C ILE A 186 -4.55 -1.75 -8.66
N ALA A 187 -3.49 -1.42 -9.41
CA ALA A 187 -2.86 -0.11 -9.30
C ALA A 187 -3.78 1.05 -9.71
N LEU A 188 -4.54 0.92 -10.81
CA LEU A 188 -5.47 1.97 -11.24
C LEU A 188 -6.64 2.13 -10.28
N HIS A 189 -7.18 1.04 -9.74
CA HIS A 189 -8.21 1.14 -8.72
C HIS A 189 -7.68 1.78 -7.43
N ALA A 190 -6.47 1.44 -6.99
CA ALA A 190 -5.85 2.10 -5.84
C ALA A 190 -5.64 3.61 -6.04
N TYR A 191 -5.38 4.07 -7.28
CA TYR A 191 -5.39 5.50 -7.59
C TYR A 191 -6.81 6.08 -7.62
N LYS A 192 -7.78 5.38 -8.19
CA LYS A 192 -9.20 5.78 -8.27
C LYS A 192 -9.80 5.98 -6.87
N GLU A 193 -9.45 5.09 -5.95
CA GLU A 193 -9.86 5.09 -4.53
C GLU A 193 -8.97 5.98 -3.65
N GLN A 194 -7.98 6.65 -4.24
CA GLN A 194 -7.03 7.55 -3.57
C GLN A 194 -6.19 6.88 -2.47
N LEU A 195 -6.15 5.55 -2.44
CA LEU A 195 -5.25 4.76 -1.60
C LEU A 195 -3.79 5.00 -2.00
N ARG A 196 -3.54 5.13 -3.30
CA ARG A 196 -2.22 5.49 -3.82
C ARG A 196 -2.13 7.01 -4.06
N PRO A 197 -1.28 7.74 -3.30
CA PRO A 197 -1.17 9.19 -3.44
C PRO A 197 -0.35 9.57 -4.67
N HIS A 198 -1.01 10.04 -5.72
CA HIS A 198 -0.35 10.69 -6.86
C HIS A 198 -1.36 11.55 -7.64
N PRO A 199 -1.40 12.88 -7.45
CA PRO A 199 -2.47 13.74 -7.96
C PRO A 199 -2.77 13.55 -9.45
N ALA A 200 -1.75 13.43 -10.30
CA ALA A 200 -1.97 13.24 -11.74
C ALA A 200 -2.62 11.90 -12.07
N MET A 201 -2.25 10.82 -11.36
CA MET A 201 -2.79 9.49 -11.65
C MET A 201 -4.15 9.27 -10.99
N GLN A 202 -4.41 9.93 -9.86
CA GLN A 202 -5.76 9.98 -9.29
C GLN A 202 -6.73 10.69 -10.25
N MET A 203 -6.31 11.80 -10.87
CA MET A 203 -7.12 12.49 -11.90
C MET A 203 -7.31 11.65 -13.17
N VAL A 204 -6.33 10.81 -13.53
CA VAL A 204 -6.44 9.85 -14.64
C VAL A 204 -7.40 8.71 -14.29
N ALA A 205 -7.21 8.04 -13.16
CA ALA A 205 -7.98 6.87 -12.77
C ALA A 205 -9.44 7.20 -12.39
N ALA A 206 -9.70 8.39 -11.85
CA ALA A 206 -11.04 8.82 -11.46
C ALA A 206 -12.04 8.80 -12.62
N ARG A 207 -11.57 9.04 -13.86
CA ARG A 207 -12.41 9.13 -15.08
C ARG A 207 -12.61 7.79 -15.81
N LEU A 208 -11.97 6.71 -15.38
CA LEU A 208 -12.07 5.40 -16.03
C LEU A 208 -13.14 4.50 -15.38
N SER A 209 -13.86 3.71 -16.17
CA SER A 209 -14.70 2.60 -15.70
C SER A 209 -13.88 1.35 -15.41
N ASN A 210 -14.49 0.33 -14.78
CA ASN A 210 -13.81 -0.94 -14.50
C ASN A 210 -13.46 -1.67 -15.81
N GLU A 211 -14.35 -1.63 -16.80
CA GLU A 211 -14.15 -2.21 -18.13
C GLU A 211 -13.05 -1.48 -18.91
N GLU A 212 -12.98 -0.15 -18.79
CA GLU A 212 -11.90 0.64 -19.39
C GLU A 212 -10.54 0.34 -18.76
N ILE A 213 -10.50 0.14 -17.44
CA ILE A 213 -9.29 -0.29 -16.71
C ILE A 213 -8.86 -1.68 -17.17
N ALA A 214 -9.77 -2.64 -17.29
CA ALA A 214 -9.49 -3.98 -17.79
C ALA A 214 -8.99 -3.97 -19.25
N ALA A 215 -9.62 -3.19 -20.13
CA ALA A 215 -9.19 -3.03 -21.52
C ALA A 215 -7.77 -2.45 -21.64
N LEU A 216 -7.47 -1.40 -20.85
CA LEU A 216 -6.12 -0.82 -20.78
C LEU A 216 -5.09 -1.83 -20.25
N ALA A 217 -5.45 -2.63 -19.24
CA ALA A 217 -4.60 -3.68 -18.68
C ALA A 217 -4.23 -4.72 -19.75
N ALA A 218 -5.23 -5.27 -20.45
CA ALA A 218 -5.04 -6.23 -21.54
C ALA A 218 -4.14 -5.67 -22.65
N TYR A 219 -4.36 -4.42 -23.07
CA TYR A 219 -3.53 -3.76 -24.06
C TYR A 219 -2.07 -3.62 -23.61
N PHE A 220 -1.81 -3.00 -22.46
CA PHE A 220 -0.45 -2.74 -21.99
C PHE A 220 0.33 -4.00 -21.62
N ALA A 221 -0.36 -5.07 -21.20
CA ALA A 221 0.22 -6.40 -20.99
C ALA A 221 0.68 -7.05 -22.31
N SER A 222 -0.02 -6.77 -23.42
CA SER A 222 0.26 -7.34 -24.75
C SER A 222 1.41 -6.65 -25.51
N LEU A 223 1.84 -5.46 -25.08
CA LEU A 223 2.87 -4.69 -25.79
C LEU A 223 4.24 -5.37 -25.71
N THR A 224 4.86 -5.62 -26.87
CA THR A 224 6.25 -6.08 -26.96
C THR A 224 7.21 -4.90 -27.06
N PRO A 225 8.36 -4.89 -26.35
CA PRO A 225 9.40 -3.90 -26.58
C PRO A 225 10.01 -4.11 -27.97
N ASP A 226 10.16 -3.03 -28.74
CA ASP A 226 10.95 -3.01 -29.98
C ASP A 226 12.46 -3.13 -29.73
#